data_AF-A0A975PGS0-F1
#
_entry.id   AF-A0A975PGS0-F1
#
_cell.length_a   1.000
_cell.length_b   1.000
_cell.length_c   1.000
_cell.angle_alpha   90.00
_cell.angle_beta   90.00
_cell.angle_gamma   90.00
#
_symmetry.space_group_name_H-M   'P 1'
#
loop_
_entity.id
_entity.type
_entity.pdbx_description
1 polymer ?
#
loop_
_entity_poly.entity_id
_entity_poly.type
_entity_poly.pdbx_seq_one_letter_code
_entity_poly.pdbx_strand_id
1 'polypeptide(L)'
;MLRTYGIGLAVMAMGIAMADEFADRAKPLLSKYCYECHGERKQKGGIEVNQLTSTEEAFKYHRFLKTIAEQVENRKMPPEDDADEIPGDDERKALVAEIRGTLAKLEEGKFPRNPGRPTVRRLNRNEYNRTVRDWLGVDFDAGSEFPADGAGGEGFDNVGDALFIQPSLMEKYLAASRRVIDAVYAKPELLNRMVTVKPSPEKPPQQAAKEVFQIQSALAFRRPASAAELEPLMALFSKRLAAGMSFEEAMKAPLQSLLMHPVFLFRVEQDQAGKKEWQVSGYELATRLSYFLWASMPDAELFRLAGEGKLAQPAVLAEQVKRMLQDPRAESLSRFFGGEWLGYDELLEFSEPDLKKFPEFTQSLRKSMYRESVEFVANIIRENRPATDLISSDYTFLNEELAKHYGIPDVKGGNMRRVALTDPNRGGIIGQASVMTVTSLPLRTSPVKRGKWILDTLLGTPPPPPPPDAGVLPPDDHSKNGVSMRERLEKHRSRASCAACHAKIDPLGFGLENFDLLGRWRTVDVNGKPIDSKSTLPGGATFDSPAGLKSYLLSDNDLFLRNLARKMLAYGLGRPLEYYDEPVVVDLVRQLRGDGLKMQTLILGIVQSPPFLNRSATR
;
A
#
# COMPACT_ATOMS: atom_id res chain seq x y z
N MET A 1 59.24 51.57 -5.30
CA MET A 1 59.84 50.53 -4.44
C MET A 1 58.73 49.91 -3.62
N LEU A 2 58.84 48.59 -3.38
CA LEU A 2 58.00 47.71 -2.55
C LEU A 2 56.68 47.19 -3.16
N ARG A 3 56.84 46.05 -3.87
CA ARG A 3 55.83 45.00 -4.03
C ARG A 3 55.55 44.38 -2.66
N THR A 4 54.33 44.49 -2.15
CA THR A 4 53.81 43.69 -1.02
C THR A 4 53.18 42.42 -1.56
N TYR A 5 53.77 41.28 -1.21
CA TYR A 5 53.22 39.94 -1.43
C TYR A 5 52.03 39.72 -0.48
N GLY A 6 50.83 39.56 -1.04
CA GLY A 6 49.67 39.05 -0.31
C GLY A 6 49.75 37.54 -0.21
N ILE A 7 50.04 37.03 0.98
CA ILE A 7 49.95 35.60 1.31
C ILE A 7 48.46 35.27 1.47
N GLY A 8 47.93 34.50 0.52
CA GLY A 8 46.59 33.92 0.63
C GLY A 8 46.57 32.84 1.71
N LEU A 9 45.78 33.07 2.77
CA LEU A 9 45.41 32.02 3.71
C LEU A 9 44.43 31.07 3.02
N ALA A 10 44.93 29.90 2.60
CA ALA A 10 44.07 28.79 2.22
C ALA A 10 43.43 28.22 3.50
N VAL A 11 42.13 28.46 3.68
CA VAL A 11 41.34 27.76 4.69
C VAL A 11 41.12 26.34 4.16
N MET A 12 41.97 25.40 4.58
CA MET A 12 41.67 23.98 4.47
C MET A 12 40.47 23.69 5.39
N ALA A 13 39.30 23.46 4.79
CA ALA A 13 38.20 22.81 5.47
C ALA A 13 38.62 21.35 5.75
N MET A 14 39.15 21.09 6.95
CA MET A 14 39.24 19.73 7.48
C MET A 14 37.81 19.23 7.69
N GLY A 15 37.30 18.47 6.73
CA GLY A 15 36.14 17.63 6.95
C GLY A 15 36.50 16.59 8.01
N ILE A 16 35.93 16.72 9.20
CA ILE A 16 35.93 15.64 10.19
C ILE A 16 35.13 14.52 9.56
N ALA A 17 35.79 13.47 9.09
CA ALA A 17 35.12 12.22 8.75
C ALA A 17 34.41 11.75 10.03
N MET A 18 33.09 11.68 10.01
CA MET A 18 32.36 11.09 11.13
C MET A 18 32.78 9.63 11.25
N ALA A 19 33.19 9.20 12.45
CA ALA A 19 33.53 7.81 12.70
C ALA A 19 32.32 6.91 12.40
N ASP A 20 32.54 5.80 11.71
CA ASP A 20 31.51 4.79 11.46
C ASP A 20 31.41 3.88 12.69
N GLU A 21 30.54 4.26 13.63
CA GLU A 21 30.40 3.58 14.92
C GLU A 21 30.13 2.08 14.77
N PHE A 22 29.30 1.68 13.79
CA PHE A 22 29.00 0.28 13.53
C PHE A 22 30.24 -0.48 13.01
N ALA A 23 30.95 0.11 12.05
CA ALA A 23 32.18 -0.48 11.51
C ALA A 23 33.27 -0.60 12.59
N ASP A 24 33.33 0.33 13.54
CA ASP A 24 34.35 0.35 14.58
C ASP A 24 34.02 -0.62 15.73
N ARG A 25 32.74 -0.80 16.07
CA ARG A 25 32.33 -1.52 17.29
C ARG A 25 31.68 -2.88 17.04
N ALA A 26 30.83 -2.99 16.03
CA ALA A 26 30.10 -4.23 15.75
C ALA A 26 30.87 -5.15 14.78
N LYS A 27 31.40 -4.59 13.68
CA LYS A 27 32.09 -5.37 12.64
C LYS A 27 33.25 -6.23 13.16
N PRO A 28 34.11 -5.79 14.10
CA PRO A 28 35.18 -6.65 14.62
C PRO A 28 34.63 -7.90 15.35
N LEU A 29 33.54 -7.73 16.12
CA LEU A 29 32.87 -8.83 16.82
C LEU A 29 32.19 -9.78 15.83
N LEU A 30 31.52 -9.25 14.80
CA LEU A 30 30.92 -10.07 13.74
C LEU A 30 31.99 -10.83 12.95
N SER A 31 33.11 -10.19 12.64
CA SER A 31 34.23 -10.82 11.94
C SER A 31 34.84 -11.95 12.75
N LYS A 32 34.94 -11.77 14.07
CA LYS A 32 35.54 -12.76 14.96
C LYS A 32 34.63 -13.97 15.18
N TYR A 33 33.34 -13.74 15.43
CA TYR A 33 32.43 -14.80 15.90
C TYR A 33 31.43 -15.30 14.86
N CYS A 34 31.26 -14.62 13.71
CA CYS A 34 30.21 -14.96 12.75
C CYS A 34 30.73 -15.34 11.36
N TYR A 35 31.80 -14.72 10.87
CA TYR A 35 32.20 -14.85 9.45
C TYR A 35 32.70 -16.23 9.06
N GLU A 36 33.17 -17.03 10.01
CA GLU A 36 33.61 -18.39 9.68
C GLU A 36 32.44 -19.28 9.22
N CYS A 37 31.26 -19.10 9.83
CA CYS A 37 30.05 -19.87 9.52
C CYS A 37 29.06 -19.13 8.60
N HIS A 38 29.09 -17.80 8.61
CA HIS A 38 28.18 -16.90 7.89
C HIS A 38 28.93 -15.86 7.05
N GLY A 39 30.03 -16.27 6.42
CA GLY A 39 30.88 -15.45 5.56
C GLY A 39 30.77 -15.82 4.08
N GLU A 40 31.66 -15.27 3.25
CA GLU A 40 31.73 -15.58 1.81
C GLU A 40 31.97 -17.08 1.53
N ARG A 41 32.71 -17.77 2.41
CA ARG A 41 33.10 -19.18 2.22
C ARG A 41 32.03 -20.18 2.67
N LYS A 42 31.30 -19.86 3.73
CA LYS A 42 30.28 -20.72 4.35
C LYS A 42 29.09 -19.84 4.71
N GLN A 43 27.90 -20.26 4.30
CA GLN A 43 26.64 -19.56 4.54
C GLN A 43 25.67 -20.52 5.27
N LYS A 44 26.02 -20.94 6.49
CA LYS A 44 25.16 -21.83 7.29
C LYS A 44 23.77 -21.19 7.41
N GLY A 45 22.73 -21.98 7.13
CA GLY A 45 21.34 -21.49 7.12
C GLY A 45 21.01 -20.49 5.99
N GLY A 46 21.86 -20.35 4.97
CA GLY A 46 21.67 -19.37 3.89
C GLY A 46 21.89 -17.92 4.31
N ILE A 47 22.64 -17.70 5.39
CA ILE A 47 22.84 -16.38 6.00
C ILE A 47 24.28 -15.89 5.74
N GLU A 48 24.39 -14.62 5.35
CA GLU A 48 25.66 -13.93 5.07
C GLU A 48 25.77 -12.63 5.91
N VAL A 49 26.70 -12.59 6.86
CA VAL A 49 26.88 -11.50 7.84
C VAL A 49 27.99 -10.53 7.42
N ASN A 50 28.94 -10.96 6.58
CA ASN A 50 30.08 -10.15 6.13
C ASN A 50 29.70 -8.94 5.26
N GLN A 51 28.44 -8.82 4.84
CA GLN A 51 27.93 -7.63 4.17
C GLN A 51 27.75 -6.43 5.13
N LEU A 52 27.64 -6.68 6.45
CA LEU A 52 27.47 -5.68 7.50
C LEU A 52 28.81 -4.98 7.82
N THR A 53 29.30 -4.18 6.88
CA THR A 53 30.64 -3.59 6.94
C THR A 53 30.68 -2.14 7.40
N SER A 54 29.54 -1.47 7.41
CA SER A 54 29.38 -0.04 7.69
C SER A 54 28.03 0.24 8.36
N THR A 55 27.89 1.44 8.91
CA THR A 55 26.61 1.94 9.43
C THR A 55 25.53 1.98 8.33
N GLU A 56 25.88 2.30 7.09
CA GLU A 56 24.94 2.32 5.96
C GLU A 56 24.41 0.91 5.63
N GLU A 57 25.30 -0.09 5.53
CA GLU A 57 24.89 -1.48 5.31
C GLU A 57 24.11 -2.02 6.52
N ALA A 58 24.46 -1.60 7.73
CA ALA A 58 23.70 -1.92 8.93
C ALA A 58 22.25 -1.41 8.84
N PHE A 59 22.03 -0.18 8.37
CA PHE A 59 20.68 0.33 8.14
C PHE A 59 19.94 -0.41 7.02
N LYS A 60 20.61 -0.68 5.90
CA LYS A 60 20.04 -1.43 4.78
C LYS A 60 19.58 -2.83 5.21
N TYR A 61 20.33 -3.50 6.07
CA TYR A 61 20.02 -4.82 6.61
C TYR A 61 19.39 -4.79 8.01
N HIS A 62 18.73 -3.69 8.40
CA HIS A 62 18.16 -3.50 9.76
C HIS A 62 17.26 -4.66 10.23
N ARG A 63 16.44 -5.26 9.34
CA ARG A 63 15.59 -6.41 9.70
C ARG A 63 16.43 -7.63 10.09
N PHE A 64 17.51 -7.86 9.35
CA PHE A 64 18.44 -8.96 9.62
C PHE A 64 19.24 -8.69 10.91
N LEU A 65 19.67 -7.45 11.14
CA LEU A 65 20.31 -7.03 12.39
C LEU A 65 19.45 -7.30 13.63
N LYS A 66 18.15 -7.04 13.55
CA LYS A 66 17.23 -7.35 14.66
C LYS A 66 17.28 -8.83 15.03
N THR A 67 17.24 -9.71 14.02
CA THR A 67 17.37 -11.16 14.22
C THR A 67 18.72 -11.53 14.84
N ILE A 68 19.83 -10.93 14.37
CA ILE A 68 21.16 -11.17 14.95
C ILE A 68 21.17 -10.79 16.43
N ALA A 69 20.68 -9.60 16.79
CA ALA A 69 20.64 -9.15 18.17
C ALA A 69 19.84 -10.12 19.06
N GLU A 70 18.69 -10.59 18.60
CA GLU A 70 17.87 -11.56 19.33
C GLU A 70 18.57 -12.92 19.50
N GLN A 71 19.25 -13.45 18.47
CA GLN A 71 19.96 -14.73 18.59
C GLN A 71 21.18 -14.63 19.53
N VAL A 72 21.90 -13.51 19.48
CA VAL A 72 23.08 -13.27 20.35
C VAL A 72 22.65 -13.07 21.80
N GLU A 73 21.60 -12.28 22.04
CA GLU A 73 21.06 -12.02 23.39
C GLU A 73 20.52 -13.30 24.04
N ASN A 74 19.86 -14.16 23.25
CA ASN A 74 19.35 -15.46 23.71
C ASN A 74 20.43 -16.57 23.74
N ARG A 75 21.71 -16.24 23.52
CA ARG A 75 22.84 -17.18 23.49
C ARG A 75 22.66 -18.35 22.51
N LYS A 76 21.85 -18.18 21.47
CA LYS A 76 21.64 -19.20 20.42
C LYS A 76 22.73 -19.18 19.36
N MET A 77 23.42 -18.05 19.22
CA MET A 77 24.52 -17.87 18.28
C MET A 77 25.74 -17.23 18.97
N PRO A 78 26.97 -17.67 18.64
CA PRO A 78 27.27 -18.92 17.93
C PRO A 78 26.86 -20.17 18.74
N PRO A 79 26.55 -21.31 18.11
CA PRO A 79 26.23 -22.56 18.80
C PRO A 79 27.49 -23.17 19.42
N GLU A 80 27.37 -23.74 20.62
CA GLU A 80 28.51 -24.29 21.38
C GLU A 80 29.24 -25.42 20.64
N ASP A 81 28.52 -26.23 19.86
CA ASP A 81 29.08 -27.40 19.17
C ASP A 81 29.75 -27.06 17.83
N ASP A 82 29.66 -25.81 17.38
CA ASP A 82 29.79 -25.45 15.96
C ASP A 82 30.69 -24.22 15.73
N ALA A 83 31.29 -23.68 16.80
CA ALA A 83 32.17 -22.51 16.75
C ALA A 83 33.43 -22.70 17.61
N ASP A 84 34.58 -22.31 17.06
CA ASP A 84 35.88 -22.43 17.73
C ASP A 84 36.04 -21.48 18.93
N GLU A 85 35.37 -20.32 18.89
CA GLU A 85 35.36 -19.33 19.96
C GLU A 85 33.94 -18.83 20.26
N ILE A 86 33.60 -18.74 21.55
CA ILE A 86 32.31 -18.22 22.03
C ILE A 86 32.51 -16.84 22.66
N PRO A 87 31.72 -15.82 22.27
CA PRO A 87 31.84 -14.48 22.85
C PRO A 87 31.45 -14.46 24.32
N GLY A 88 32.24 -13.73 25.11
CA GLY A 88 31.97 -13.48 26.53
C GLY A 88 30.74 -12.59 26.75
N ASP A 89 30.24 -12.53 27.98
CA ASP A 89 29.02 -11.79 28.31
C ASP A 89 29.11 -10.30 27.98
N ASP A 90 30.27 -9.67 28.18
CA ASP A 90 30.47 -8.25 27.89
C ASP A 90 30.55 -7.98 26.38
N GLU A 91 31.15 -8.90 25.60
CA GLU A 91 31.18 -8.81 24.13
C GLU A 91 29.79 -9.00 23.52
N ARG A 92 29.00 -9.94 24.07
CA ARG A 92 27.60 -10.12 23.67
C ARG A 92 26.79 -8.87 23.95
N LYS A 93 26.91 -8.29 25.16
CA LYS A 93 26.24 -7.04 25.53
C LYS A 93 26.68 -5.89 24.64
N ALA A 94 27.97 -5.76 24.35
CA ALA A 94 28.49 -4.71 23.48
C ALA A 94 27.94 -4.81 22.05
N LEU A 95 27.97 -6.01 21.45
CA LEU A 95 27.42 -6.24 20.12
C LEU A 95 25.91 -5.95 20.06
N VAL A 96 25.14 -6.47 21.02
CA VAL A 96 23.70 -6.25 21.10
C VAL A 96 23.39 -4.77 21.32
N ALA A 97 24.15 -4.07 22.16
CA ALA A 97 23.97 -2.64 22.41
C ALA A 97 24.25 -1.80 21.16
N GLU A 98 25.32 -2.11 20.41
CA GLU A 98 25.65 -1.39 19.17
C GLU A 98 24.58 -1.63 18.08
N ILE A 99 24.16 -2.89 17.90
CA ILE A 99 23.08 -3.22 16.96
C ILE A 99 21.79 -2.50 17.36
N ARG A 100 21.38 -2.57 18.63
CA ARG A 100 20.16 -1.89 19.11
C ARG A 100 20.26 -0.37 19.02
N GLY A 101 21.43 0.21 19.28
CA GLY A 101 21.67 1.64 19.10
C GLY A 101 21.54 2.06 17.64
N THR A 102 22.03 1.25 16.71
CA THR A 102 21.86 1.47 15.27
C THR A 102 20.39 1.37 14.87
N LEU A 103 19.67 0.34 15.32
CA LEU A 103 18.23 0.20 15.08
C LEU A 103 17.43 1.37 15.67
N ALA A 104 17.78 1.84 16.87
CA ALA A 104 17.15 3.00 17.50
C ALA A 104 17.35 4.28 16.68
N LYS A 105 18.54 4.52 16.12
CA LYS A 105 18.78 5.66 15.22
C LYS A 105 17.84 5.61 14.00
N LEU A 106 17.60 4.44 13.43
CA LEU A 106 16.65 4.26 12.34
C LEU A 106 15.23 4.56 12.78
N GLU A 107 14.81 4.01 13.93
CA GLU A 107 13.48 4.20 14.52
C GLU A 107 13.20 5.66 14.93
N GLU A 108 14.25 6.43 15.23
CA GLU A 108 14.23 7.87 15.52
C GLU A 108 14.34 8.74 14.26
N GLY A 109 14.58 8.15 13.09
CA GLY A 109 14.77 8.86 11.82
C GLY A 109 16.10 9.60 11.71
N LYS A 110 17.12 9.22 12.49
CA LYS A 110 18.48 9.79 12.48
C LYS A 110 19.37 9.09 11.43
N PHE A 111 19.00 9.24 10.16
CA PHE A 111 19.72 8.71 9.00
C PHE A 111 19.61 9.69 7.80
N PRO A 112 20.60 9.79 6.88
CA PRO A 112 20.48 10.57 5.66
C PRO A 112 19.24 10.20 4.85
N ARG A 113 18.42 11.21 4.55
CA ARG A 113 17.21 11.01 3.75
C ARG A 113 17.62 10.83 2.29
N ASN A 114 17.00 9.88 1.61
CA ASN A 114 17.10 9.69 0.17
C ASN A 114 15.68 9.64 -0.40
N PRO A 115 15.33 10.46 -1.41
CA PRO A 115 14.03 10.37 -2.08
C PRO A 115 13.75 8.99 -2.73
N GLY A 116 14.81 8.20 -2.93
CA GLY A 116 14.81 6.92 -3.61
C GLY A 116 14.71 7.08 -5.13
N ARG A 117 14.94 5.97 -5.83
CA ARG A 117 14.74 5.88 -7.28
C ARG A 117 13.39 5.24 -7.59
N PRO A 118 12.43 5.97 -8.18
CA PRO A 118 11.17 5.39 -8.64
C PRO A 118 11.43 4.34 -9.72
N THR A 119 10.77 3.19 -9.63
CA THR A 119 10.76 2.18 -10.69
C THR A 119 9.80 2.61 -11.80
N VAL A 120 10.18 2.37 -13.05
CA VAL A 120 9.25 2.52 -14.18
C VAL A 120 8.07 1.58 -13.93
N ARG A 121 6.88 2.14 -13.77
CA ARG A 121 5.66 1.38 -13.44
C ARG A 121 4.63 1.53 -14.54
N ARG A 122 4.09 0.41 -15.01
CA ARG A 122 2.88 0.46 -15.85
C ARG A 122 1.67 0.86 -15.03
N LEU A 123 0.60 1.26 -15.71
CA LEU A 123 -0.72 1.29 -15.11
C LEU A 123 -1.12 -0.15 -14.76
N ASN A 124 -1.50 -0.37 -13.51
CA ASN A 124 -2.19 -1.59 -13.15
C ASN A 124 -3.58 -1.63 -13.84
N ARG A 125 -4.30 -2.75 -13.76
CA ARG A 125 -5.61 -2.95 -14.39
C ARG A 125 -6.61 -1.89 -13.97
N ASN A 126 -6.65 -1.55 -12.68
CA ASN A 126 -7.58 -0.57 -12.11
C ASN A 126 -7.28 0.86 -12.59
N GLU A 127 -6.00 1.24 -12.58
CA GLU A 127 -5.48 2.51 -13.06
C GLU A 127 -5.73 2.67 -14.57
N TYR A 128 -5.54 1.61 -15.36
CA TYR A 128 -5.86 1.61 -16.80
C TYR A 128 -7.35 1.86 -17.03
N ASN A 129 -8.22 1.10 -16.35
CA ASN A 129 -9.68 1.25 -16.47
C ASN A 129 -10.14 2.67 -16.15
N ARG A 130 -9.66 3.22 -15.03
CA ARG A 130 -10.00 4.58 -14.60
C ARG A 130 -9.44 5.64 -15.53
N THR A 131 -8.19 5.50 -15.95
CA THR A 131 -7.56 6.44 -16.88
C THR A 131 -8.32 6.48 -18.20
N VAL A 132 -8.68 5.32 -18.76
CA VAL A 132 -9.45 5.24 -20.01
C VAL A 132 -10.85 5.85 -19.84
N ARG A 133 -11.53 5.60 -18.71
CA ARG A 133 -12.83 6.20 -18.39
C ARG A 133 -12.74 7.72 -18.26
N ASP A 134 -11.80 8.23 -17.48
CA ASP A 134 -11.62 9.67 -17.27
C ASP A 134 -11.11 10.37 -18.53
N TRP A 135 -10.36 9.69 -19.38
CA TRP A 135 -9.90 10.25 -20.65
C TRP A 135 -11.02 10.26 -21.70
N LEU A 136 -11.68 9.13 -21.94
CA LEU A 136 -12.54 8.93 -23.12
C LEU A 136 -14.03 8.81 -22.80
N GLY A 137 -14.43 8.72 -21.54
CA GLY A 137 -15.83 8.68 -21.10
C GLY A 137 -16.52 7.32 -21.24
N VAL A 138 -15.77 6.24 -21.52
CA VAL A 138 -16.36 4.89 -21.61
C VAL A 138 -16.84 4.39 -20.23
N ASP A 139 -17.98 3.72 -20.22
CA ASP A 139 -18.70 3.27 -19.03
C ASP A 139 -18.39 1.81 -18.62
N PHE A 140 -17.47 1.15 -19.31
CA PHE A 140 -17.04 -0.23 -19.04
C PHE A 140 -15.57 -0.30 -18.58
N ASP A 141 -15.18 -1.45 -18.03
CA ASP A 141 -13.79 -1.70 -17.64
C ASP A 141 -12.97 -2.19 -18.85
N ALA A 142 -12.13 -1.31 -19.39
CA ALA A 142 -11.36 -1.51 -20.62
C ALA A 142 -10.33 -2.67 -20.54
N GLY A 143 -9.79 -2.93 -19.36
CA GLY A 143 -8.86 -4.00 -19.01
C GLY A 143 -9.52 -5.17 -18.27
N SER A 144 -10.82 -5.42 -18.48
CA SER A 144 -11.52 -6.56 -17.85
C SER A 144 -10.89 -7.93 -18.14
N GLU A 145 -10.19 -8.06 -19.27
CA GLU A 145 -9.49 -9.29 -19.68
C GLU A 145 -7.99 -9.30 -19.35
N PHE A 146 -7.49 -8.29 -18.63
CA PHE A 146 -6.09 -8.30 -18.21
C PHE A 146 -5.90 -9.38 -17.13
N PRO A 147 -4.74 -10.05 -17.11
CA PRO A 147 -4.38 -10.89 -15.97
C PRO A 147 -4.43 -10.07 -14.67
N ALA A 148 -4.65 -10.76 -13.55
CA ALA A 148 -4.53 -10.13 -12.24
C ALA A 148 -3.11 -9.59 -12.05
N ASP A 149 -3.01 -8.40 -11.49
CA ASP A 149 -1.73 -7.81 -11.11
C ASP A 149 -1.25 -8.42 -9.79
N GLY A 150 0.05 -8.66 -9.69
CA GLY A 150 0.66 -9.13 -8.45
C GLY A 150 0.85 -7.98 -7.46
N ALA A 151 0.58 -8.23 -6.19
CA ALA A 151 0.93 -7.30 -5.12
C ALA A 151 2.45 -7.32 -4.88
N GLY A 152 3.05 -6.15 -4.66
CA GLY A 152 4.48 -6.00 -4.36
C GLY A 152 4.74 -5.24 -3.06
N GLY A 153 5.95 -5.38 -2.52
CA GLY A 153 6.43 -4.61 -1.37
C GLY A 153 5.53 -4.69 -0.15
N GLU A 154 4.85 -3.59 0.16
CA GLU A 154 3.93 -3.47 1.29
C GLU A 154 2.52 -4.06 1.04
N GLY A 155 2.30 -4.74 -0.10
CA GLY A 155 1.09 -5.51 -0.38
C GLY A 155 0.12 -4.85 -1.36
N PHE A 156 0.60 -4.02 -2.29
CA PHE A 156 -0.25 -3.29 -3.24
C PHE A 156 0.06 -3.66 -4.69
N ASP A 157 -0.99 -3.71 -5.52
CA ASP A 157 -0.92 -4.01 -6.96
C ASP A 157 -0.38 -2.84 -7.80
N ASN A 158 -0.22 -1.65 -7.21
CA ASN A 158 0.29 -0.45 -7.89
C ASN A 158 1.83 -0.30 -7.79
N VAL A 159 2.50 -1.32 -7.25
CA VAL A 159 3.95 -1.34 -7.02
C VAL A 159 4.70 -1.70 -8.30
N GLY A 160 5.56 -0.79 -8.76
CA GLY A 160 6.27 -0.93 -10.04
C GLY A 160 7.07 -2.22 -10.19
N ASP A 161 7.70 -2.69 -9.10
CA ASP A 161 8.54 -3.90 -9.13
C ASP A 161 7.75 -5.20 -9.39
N ALA A 162 6.44 -5.22 -9.12
CA ALA A 162 5.57 -6.36 -9.38
C ALA A 162 4.85 -6.28 -10.74
N LEU A 163 4.92 -5.13 -11.43
CA LEU A 163 4.16 -4.83 -12.63
C LEU A 163 4.94 -5.08 -13.94
N PHE A 164 5.49 -6.29 -14.09
CA PHE A 164 6.17 -6.69 -15.33
C PHE A 164 5.17 -6.90 -16.50
N ILE A 165 5.67 -6.84 -17.74
CA ILE A 165 4.86 -7.11 -18.94
C ILE A 165 4.93 -8.60 -19.26
N GLN A 166 3.79 -9.29 -19.15
CA GLN A 166 3.64 -10.64 -19.69
C GLN A 166 3.37 -10.56 -21.20
N PRO A 167 3.88 -11.49 -22.03
CA PRO A 167 3.58 -11.48 -23.47
C PRO A 167 2.08 -11.45 -23.79
N SER A 168 1.27 -12.19 -23.03
CA SER A 168 -0.20 -12.22 -23.12
C SER A 168 -0.84 -10.84 -22.88
N LEU A 169 -0.25 -10.01 -22.02
CA LEU A 169 -0.78 -8.68 -21.71
C LEU A 169 -0.71 -7.74 -22.93
N MET A 170 0.29 -7.90 -23.81
CA MET A 170 0.41 -7.08 -25.02
C MET A 170 -0.75 -7.30 -26.00
N GLU A 171 -1.16 -8.56 -26.18
CA GLU A 171 -2.33 -8.92 -26.98
C GLU A 171 -3.62 -8.34 -26.37
N LYS A 172 -3.72 -8.37 -25.04
CA LYS A 172 -4.85 -7.79 -24.32
C LYS A 172 -4.90 -6.26 -24.42
N TYR A 173 -3.77 -5.56 -24.41
CA TYR A 173 -3.74 -4.11 -24.69
C TYR A 173 -4.24 -3.79 -26.09
N LEU A 174 -3.85 -4.58 -27.10
CA LEU A 174 -4.33 -4.39 -28.47
C LEU A 174 -5.84 -4.62 -28.56
N ALA A 175 -6.36 -5.70 -27.96
CA ALA A 175 -7.80 -5.98 -27.93
C ALA A 175 -8.59 -4.87 -27.20
N ALA A 176 -8.09 -4.42 -26.03
CA ALA A 176 -8.68 -3.33 -25.28
C ALA A 176 -8.68 -2.01 -26.09
N SER A 177 -7.59 -1.68 -26.77
CA SER A 177 -7.50 -0.46 -27.60
C SER A 177 -8.55 -0.44 -28.71
N ARG A 178 -8.76 -1.58 -29.40
CA ARG A 178 -9.79 -1.71 -30.46
C ARG A 178 -11.18 -1.50 -29.87
N ARG A 179 -11.50 -2.22 -28.80
CA ARG A 179 -12.80 -2.15 -28.13
C ARG A 179 -13.13 -0.74 -27.64
N VAL A 180 -12.16 -0.05 -27.04
CA VAL A 180 -12.31 1.34 -26.57
C VAL A 180 -12.58 2.27 -27.74
N ILE A 181 -11.79 2.19 -28.81
CA ILE A 181 -11.96 3.07 -29.97
C ILE A 181 -13.25 2.78 -30.72
N ASP A 182 -13.64 1.52 -30.88
CA ASP A 182 -14.92 1.16 -31.50
C ASP A 182 -16.10 1.71 -30.69
N ALA A 183 -16.03 1.65 -29.35
CA ALA A 183 -17.05 2.25 -28.49
C ALA A 183 -17.10 3.79 -28.59
N VAL A 184 -15.93 4.45 -28.69
CA VAL A 184 -15.86 5.91 -28.90
C VAL A 184 -16.50 6.31 -30.23
N TYR A 185 -16.22 5.58 -31.31
CA TYR A 185 -16.77 5.87 -32.64
C TYR A 185 -18.24 5.48 -32.80
N ALA A 186 -18.75 4.57 -31.97
CA ALA A 186 -20.17 4.20 -31.97
C ALA A 186 -21.09 5.23 -31.29
N LYS A 187 -20.51 6.17 -30.52
CA LYS A 187 -21.24 7.11 -29.66
C LYS A 187 -20.83 8.56 -29.97
N PRO A 188 -21.68 9.40 -30.59
CA PRO A 188 -21.32 10.76 -30.96
C PRO A 188 -20.77 11.62 -29.82
N GLU A 189 -21.30 11.45 -28.61
CA GLU A 189 -20.84 12.14 -27.40
C GLU A 189 -19.40 11.80 -27.02
N LEU A 190 -19.00 10.53 -27.18
CA LEU A 190 -17.62 10.09 -26.93
C LEU A 190 -16.70 10.51 -28.07
N LEU A 191 -17.17 10.42 -29.32
CA LEU A 191 -16.40 10.88 -30.48
C LEU A 191 -16.09 12.37 -30.40
N ASN A 192 -17.05 13.21 -30.02
CA ASN A 192 -16.85 14.66 -29.84
C ASN A 192 -15.87 14.99 -28.70
N ARG A 193 -15.76 14.11 -27.69
CA ARG A 193 -14.75 14.23 -26.63
C ARG A 193 -13.34 13.92 -27.14
N MET A 194 -13.20 13.00 -28.09
CA MET A 194 -11.91 12.59 -28.63
C MET A 194 -11.46 13.48 -29.82
N VAL A 195 -12.37 13.77 -30.75
CA VAL A 195 -12.15 14.58 -31.95
C VAL A 195 -12.74 15.98 -31.72
N THR A 196 -11.99 16.80 -31.00
CA THR A 196 -12.41 18.13 -30.53
C THR A 196 -12.38 19.20 -31.61
N VAL A 197 -11.67 18.96 -32.71
CA VAL A 197 -11.51 19.90 -33.83
C VAL A 197 -11.83 19.18 -35.13
N LYS A 198 -12.66 19.80 -35.97
CA LYS A 198 -13.03 19.30 -37.30
C LYS A 198 -12.44 20.20 -38.41
N PRO A 199 -12.23 19.67 -39.62
CA PRO A 199 -11.78 20.47 -40.76
C PRO A 199 -12.82 21.54 -41.13
N SER A 200 -12.34 22.69 -41.58
CA SER A 200 -13.15 23.78 -42.17
C SER A 200 -12.41 24.39 -43.36
N PRO A 201 -13.04 25.27 -44.16
CA PRO A 201 -12.34 25.99 -45.23
C PRO A 201 -11.09 26.74 -44.74
N GLU A 202 -11.11 27.26 -43.51
CA GLU A 202 -10.01 27.97 -42.86
C GLU A 202 -9.04 27.04 -42.12
N LYS A 203 -9.42 25.77 -41.91
CA LYS A 203 -8.62 24.77 -41.18
C LYS A 203 -8.54 23.46 -41.95
N PRO A 204 -7.48 23.25 -42.75
CA PRO A 204 -7.28 22.02 -43.49
C PRO A 204 -7.26 20.77 -42.60
N PRO A 205 -7.60 19.57 -43.14
CA PRO A 205 -7.62 18.32 -42.39
C PRO A 205 -6.34 18.05 -41.57
N GLN A 206 -5.17 18.35 -42.12
CA GLN A 206 -3.88 18.16 -41.46
C GLN A 206 -3.71 19.06 -40.23
N GLN A 207 -4.20 20.30 -40.29
CA GLN A 207 -4.14 21.24 -39.17
C GLN A 207 -5.12 20.84 -38.07
N ALA A 208 -6.36 20.48 -38.44
CA ALA A 208 -7.35 19.97 -37.49
C ALA A 208 -6.86 18.70 -36.78
N ALA A 209 -6.29 17.74 -37.53
CA ALA A 209 -5.73 16.50 -36.96
C ALA A 209 -4.58 16.79 -36.00
N LYS A 210 -3.67 17.71 -36.35
CA LYS A 210 -2.55 18.09 -35.49
C LYS A 210 -3.03 18.65 -34.15
N GLU A 211 -4.02 19.54 -34.15
CA GLU A 211 -4.61 20.09 -32.92
C GLU A 211 -5.26 18.99 -32.07
N VAL A 212 -6.02 18.07 -32.68
CA VAL A 212 -6.59 16.91 -31.97
C VAL A 212 -5.49 16.04 -31.37
N PHE A 213 -4.44 15.70 -32.13
CA PHE A 213 -3.35 14.87 -31.61
C PHE A 213 -2.59 15.57 -30.50
N GLN A 214 -2.38 16.89 -30.57
CA GLN A 214 -1.78 17.66 -29.47
C GLN A 214 -2.58 17.53 -28.18
N ILE A 215 -3.91 17.67 -28.25
CA ILE A 215 -4.79 17.55 -27.08
C ILE A 215 -4.80 16.11 -26.55
N GLN A 216 -5.07 15.14 -27.43
CA GLN A 216 -5.26 13.74 -27.02
C GLN A 216 -3.96 13.09 -26.55
N SER A 217 -2.83 13.39 -27.19
CA SER A 217 -1.52 12.92 -26.70
C SER A 217 -1.14 13.59 -25.39
N ALA A 218 -1.48 14.87 -25.18
CA ALA A 218 -1.20 15.54 -23.90
C ALA A 218 -1.95 14.90 -22.72
N LEU A 219 -3.22 14.52 -22.96
CA LEU A 219 -4.04 13.79 -22.00
C LEU A 219 -3.50 12.37 -21.76
N ALA A 220 -3.23 11.62 -22.84
CA ALA A 220 -2.71 10.26 -22.75
C ALA A 220 -1.34 10.18 -22.05
N PHE A 221 -0.46 11.16 -22.33
CA PHE A 221 0.90 11.19 -21.80
C PHE A 221 0.99 11.95 -20.47
N ARG A 222 -0.09 12.62 -20.06
CA ARG A 222 -0.18 13.42 -18.82
C ARG A 222 0.84 14.56 -18.77
N ARG A 223 1.31 14.99 -19.94
CA ARG A 223 2.18 16.14 -20.20
C ARG A 223 2.06 16.56 -21.66
N PRO A 224 2.45 17.79 -22.04
CA PRO A 224 2.57 18.17 -23.44
C PRO A 224 3.45 17.19 -24.22
N ALA A 225 2.95 16.74 -25.38
CA ALA A 225 3.72 15.93 -26.30
C ALA A 225 4.73 16.76 -27.08
N SER A 226 5.91 16.20 -27.29
CA SER A 226 6.94 16.77 -28.15
C SER A 226 6.58 16.64 -29.64
N ALA A 227 7.22 17.44 -30.48
CA ALA A 227 7.06 17.35 -31.93
C ALA A 227 7.39 15.95 -32.47
N ALA A 228 8.44 15.31 -31.94
CA ALA A 228 8.86 13.96 -32.30
C ALA A 228 7.82 12.89 -31.93
N GLU A 229 7.04 13.12 -30.87
CA GLU A 229 5.95 12.21 -30.46
C GLU A 229 4.69 12.40 -31.33
N LEU A 230 4.48 13.59 -31.90
CA LEU A 230 3.34 13.89 -32.77
C LEU A 230 3.57 13.44 -34.22
N GLU A 231 4.82 13.41 -34.67
CA GLU A 231 5.18 13.07 -36.05
C GLU A 231 4.66 11.69 -36.50
N PRO A 232 4.82 10.60 -35.73
CA PRO A 232 4.28 9.30 -36.10
C PRO A 232 2.75 9.28 -36.24
N LEU A 233 2.05 10.04 -35.39
CA LEU A 233 0.58 10.17 -35.44
C LEU A 233 0.15 10.88 -36.72
N MET A 234 0.82 11.99 -37.05
CA MET A 234 0.58 12.76 -38.28
C MET A 234 0.94 11.98 -39.54
N ALA A 235 2.00 11.18 -39.51
CA ALA A 235 2.39 10.31 -40.63
C ALA A 235 1.33 9.24 -40.89
N LEU A 236 0.83 8.59 -39.83
CA LEU A 236 -0.22 7.58 -39.94
C LEU A 236 -1.54 8.19 -40.42
N PHE A 237 -1.92 9.37 -39.93
CA PHE A 237 -3.08 10.12 -40.42
C PHE A 237 -2.95 10.46 -41.91
N SER A 238 -1.83 11.07 -42.30
CA SER A 238 -1.57 11.51 -43.69
C SER A 238 -1.62 10.34 -44.67
N LYS A 239 -1.04 9.19 -44.29
CA LYS A 239 -1.10 7.96 -45.10
C LYS A 239 -2.53 7.49 -45.35
N ARG A 240 -3.40 7.57 -44.33
CA ARG A 240 -4.81 7.14 -44.43
C ARG A 240 -5.64 8.11 -45.25
N LEU A 241 -5.42 9.41 -45.07
CA LEU A 241 -6.07 10.44 -45.87
C LEU A 241 -5.69 10.32 -47.36
N ALA A 242 -4.40 10.07 -47.66
CA ALA A 242 -3.93 9.82 -49.03
C ALA A 242 -4.51 8.54 -49.65
N ALA A 243 -4.96 7.58 -48.83
CA ALA A 243 -5.66 6.37 -49.28
C ALA A 243 -7.17 6.59 -49.53
N GLY A 244 -7.65 7.84 -49.48
CA GLY A 244 -9.04 8.20 -49.78
C GLY A 244 -10.01 8.05 -48.61
N MET A 245 -9.52 7.78 -47.40
CA MET A 245 -10.37 7.71 -46.20
C MET A 245 -10.89 9.10 -45.81
N SER A 246 -12.10 9.16 -45.23
CA SER A 246 -12.61 10.39 -44.64
C SER A 246 -11.74 10.87 -43.46
N PHE A 247 -11.88 12.13 -43.06
CA PHE A 247 -11.16 12.68 -41.90
C PHE A 247 -11.37 11.80 -40.65
N GLU A 248 -12.61 11.45 -40.34
CA GLU A 248 -12.94 10.67 -39.13
C GLU A 248 -12.33 9.25 -39.18
N GLU A 249 -12.33 8.59 -40.35
CA GLU A 249 -11.69 7.28 -40.55
C GLU A 249 -10.15 7.34 -40.52
N ALA A 250 -9.56 8.43 -41.02
CA ALA A 250 -8.12 8.66 -40.99
C ALA A 250 -7.61 8.91 -39.55
N MET A 251 -8.44 9.47 -38.67
CA MET A 251 -8.12 9.72 -37.25
C MET A 251 -8.07 8.43 -36.40
N LYS A 252 -8.80 7.38 -36.79
CA LYS A 252 -9.03 6.20 -35.95
C LYS A 252 -7.74 5.49 -35.51
N ALA A 253 -6.83 5.21 -36.45
CA ALA A 253 -5.63 4.44 -36.14
C ALA A 253 -4.58 5.23 -35.31
N PRO A 254 -4.30 6.52 -35.58
CA PRO A 254 -3.47 7.34 -34.70
C PRO A 254 -4.04 7.49 -33.28
N LEU A 255 -5.36 7.67 -33.15
CA LEU A 255 -6.00 7.77 -31.84
C LEU A 255 -5.97 6.45 -31.07
N GLN A 256 -6.13 5.32 -31.77
CA GLN A 256 -5.96 4.00 -31.19
C GLN A 256 -4.53 3.74 -30.70
N SER A 257 -3.51 4.19 -31.45
CA SER A 257 -2.12 3.92 -31.07
C SER A 257 -1.70 4.59 -29.77
N LEU A 258 -2.36 5.69 -29.38
CA LEU A 258 -2.15 6.35 -28.07
C LEU A 258 -2.46 5.40 -26.90
N LEU A 259 -3.49 4.55 -27.00
CA LEU A 259 -3.87 3.58 -25.95
C LEU A 259 -2.84 2.45 -25.78
N MET A 260 -1.91 2.29 -26.72
CA MET A 260 -0.84 1.31 -26.68
C MET A 260 0.54 1.96 -26.55
N HIS A 261 0.60 3.29 -26.47
CA HIS A 261 1.86 4.00 -26.43
C HIS A 261 2.57 3.75 -25.10
N PRO A 262 3.90 3.52 -25.06
CA PRO A 262 4.63 3.30 -23.81
C PRO A 262 4.41 4.40 -22.77
N VAL A 263 4.35 5.67 -23.17
CA VAL A 263 4.11 6.79 -22.22
C VAL A 263 2.66 6.81 -21.68
N PHE A 264 1.72 6.19 -22.39
CA PHE A 264 0.35 5.99 -21.88
C PHE A 264 0.31 4.79 -20.91
N LEU A 265 0.94 3.68 -21.29
CA LEU A 265 0.95 2.45 -20.50
C LEU A 265 1.82 2.58 -19.24
N PHE A 266 2.84 3.42 -19.26
CA PHE A 266 3.81 3.59 -18.17
C PHE A 266 3.83 5.02 -17.62
N ARG A 267 3.95 5.12 -16.29
CA ARG A 267 4.31 6.37 -15.61
C ARG A 267 5.83 6.47 -15.58
N VAL A 268 6.37 7.06 -16.64
CA VAL A 268 7.80 7.31 -16.79
C VAL A 268 8.10 8.74 -16.34
N GLU A 269 9.03 8.86 -15.42
CA GLU A 269 9.58 10.14 -15.00
C GLU A 269 10.98 10.29 -15.59
N GLN A 270 11.37 11.50 -15.99
CA GLN A 270 12.64 11.72 -16.69
C GLN A 270 13.81 11.88 -15.73
N ASP A 271 14.90 11.18 -16.02
CA ASP A 271 16.16 11.31 -15.29
C ASP A 271 16.89 12.60 -15.71
N GLN A 272 17.52 13.29 -14.75
CA GLN A 272 18.36 14.46 -15.03
C GLN A 272 19.83 14.06 -15.02
N ALA A 273 20.42 13.96 -16.21
CA ALA A 273 21.82 13.55 -16.37
C ALA A 273 22.77 14.41 -15.51
N GLY A 274 23.68 13.74 -14.80
CA GLY A 274 24.68 14.39 -13.94
C GLY A 274 24.17 14.86 -12.56
N LYS A 275 22.88 14.72 -12.25
CA LYS A 275 22.34 15.02 -10.91
C LYS A 275 22.19 13.77 -10.08
N LYS A 276 22.56 13.85 -8.80
CA LYS A 276 22.29 12.80 -7.81
C LYS A 276 20.83 12.84 -7.36
N GLU A 277 20.30 14.03 -7.14
CA GLU A 277 18.91 14.25 -6.73
C GLU A 277 18.31 15.45 -7.46
N TRP A 278 17.01 15.42 -7.73
CA TRP A 278 16.28 16.53 -8.34
C TRP A 278 14.80 16.50 -7.99
N GLN A 279 14.16 17.65 -8.06
CA GLN A 279 12.72 17.78 -7.91
C GLN A 279 12.02 17.25 -9.18
N VAL A 280 10.89 16.56 -8.99
CA VAL A 280 10.05 16.16 -10.13
C VAL A 280 9.44 17.38 -10.81
N SER A 281 9.20 17.28 -12.11
CA SER A 281 8.50 18.32 -12.87
C SER A 281 7.05 18.48 -12.40
N GLY A 282 6.41 19.62 -12.72
CA GLY A 282 5.01 19.86 -12.38
C GLY A 282 4.06 18.78 -12.90
N TYR A 283 4.28 18.27 -14.12
CA TYR A 283 3.43 17.23 -14.73
C TYR A 283 3.63 15.85 -14.08
N GLU A 284 4.87 15.54 -13.69
CA GLU A 284 5.16 14.33 -12.92
C GLU A 284 4.54 14.42 -11.53
N LEU A 285 4.62 15.57 -10.85
CA LEU A 285 3.95 15.79 -9.57
C LEU A 285 2.42 15.68 -9.68
N ALA A 286 1.83 16.27 -10.72
CA ALA A 286 0.39 16.13 -11.01
C ALA A 286 0.00 14.67 -11.19
N THR A 287 0.82 13.90 -11.90
CA THR A 287 0.62 12.46 -12.11
C THR A 287 0.78 11.67 -10.81
N ARG A 288 1.80 11.93 -10.00
CA ARG A 288 1.96 11.28 -8.69
C ARG A 288 0.73 11.53 -7.82
N LEU A 289 0.27 12.79 -7.75
CA LEU A 289 -0.88 13.18 -6.95
C LEU A 289 -2.19 12.55 -7.44
N SER A 290 -2.46 12.59 -8.75
CA SER A 290 -3.69 12.06 -9.32
C SER A 290 -3.79 10.54 -9.18
N TYR A 291 -2.69 9.80 -9.36
CA TYR A 291 -2.75 8.36 -9.21
C TYR A 291 -2.73 7.92 -7.75
N PHE A 292 -2.08 8.67 -6.86
CA PHE A 292 -2.20 8.40 -5.43
C PHE A 292 -3.65 8.58 -4.95
N LEU A 293 -4.28 9.71 -5.25
CA LEU A 293 -5.59 10.04 -4.69
C LEU A 293 -6.76 9.47 -5.51
N TRP A 294 -6.63 9.38 -6.83
CA TRP A 294 -7.70 9.00 -7.76
C TRP A 294 -7.42 7.73 -8.55
N ALA A 295 -6.23 7.11 -8.46
CA ALA A 295 -5.83 5.98 -9.31
C ALA A 295 -6.13 6.24 -10.81
N SER A 296 -5.96 7.49 -11.24
CA SER A 296 -6.33 7.97 -12.58
C SER A 296 -5.52 9.20 -12.96
N MET A 297 -5.71 9.67 -14.20
CA MET A 297 -5.00 10.82 -14.75
C MET A 297 -5.30 12.14 -14.03
N PRO A 298 -4.38 13.14 -14.11
CA PRO A 298 -4.64 14.48 -13.59
C PRO A 298 -5.82 15.12 -14.30
N ASP A 299 -6.59 15.93 -13.57
CA ASP A 299 -7.62 16.76 -14.18
C ASP A 299 -7.04 18.04 -14.80
N ALA A 300 -7.89 18.81 -15.46
CA ALA A 300 -7.49 20.03 -16.15
C ALA A 300 -6.83 21.06 -15.22
N GLU A 301 -7.28 21.13 -13.96
CA GLU A 301 -6.72 22.08 -12.98
C GLU A 301 -5.30 21.68 -12.55
N LEU A 302 -5.07 20.41 -12.22
CA LEU A 302 -3.71 19.92 -11.95
C LEU A 302 -2.80 20.11 -13.17
N PHE A 303 -3.30 19.82 -14.37
CA PHE A 303 -2.53 19.96 -15.61
C PHE A 303 -2.14 21.42 -15.87
N ARG A 304 -3.05 22.37 -15.59
CA ARG A 304 -2.80 23.81 -15.69
C ARG A 304 -1.77 24.28 -14.68
N LEU A 305 -1.94 23.93 -13.39
CA LEU A 305 -1.01 24.31 -12.32
C LEU A 305 0.39 23.72 -12.52
N ALA A 306 0.47 22.52 -13.09
CA ALA A 306 1.72 21.89 -13.50
C ALA A 306 2.42 22.71 -14.61
N GLY A 307 1.69 23.10 -15.66
CA GLY A 307 2.23 23.92 -16.75
C GLY A 307 2.66 25.33 -16.31
N GLU A 308 1.98 25.90 -15.30
CA GLU A 308 2.34 27.19 -14.70
C GLU A 308 3.51 27.11 -13.70
N GLY A 309 4.01 25.92 -13.38
CA GLY A 309 5.06 25.73 -12.38
C GLY A 309 4.63 26.07 -10.94
N LYS A 310 3.32 26.13 -10.67
CA LYS A 310 2.76 26.50 -9.36
C LYS A 310 2.46 25.30 -8.47
N LEU A 311 2.24 24.12 -9.04
CA LEU A 311 1.76 22.94 -8.31
C LEU A 311 2.67 22.52 -7.15
N ALA A 312 3.99 22.70 -7.28
CA ALA A 312 4.95 22.33 -6.24
C ALA A 312 5.00 23.31 -5.05
N GLN A 313 4.30 24.44 -5.12
CA GLN A 313 4.22 25.38 -4.01
C GLN A 313 3.41 24.76 -2.86
N PRO A 314 3.92 24.74 -1.61
CA PRO A 314 3.28 23.99 -0.51
C PRO A 314 1.80 24.34 -0.27
N ALA A 315 1.44 25.62 -0.36
CA ALA A 315 0.06 26.08 -0.19
C ALA A 315 -0.86 25.59 -1.33
N VAL A 316 -0.39 25.69 -2.58
CA VAL A 316 -1.13 25.23 -3.76
C VAL A 316 -1.30 23.70 -3.70
N LEU A 317 -0.25 22.96 -3.37
CA LEU A 317 -0.29 21.51 -3.24
C LEU A 317 -1.31 21.08 -2.16
N ALA A 318 -1.29 21.73 -1.00
CA ALA A 318 -2.23 21.44 0.08
C ALA A 318 -3.69 21.73 -0.31
N GLU A 319 -3.95 22.84 -1.01
CA GLU A 319 -5.27 23.17 -1.53
C GLU A 319 -5.76 22.14 -2.54
N GLN A 320 -4.90 21.72 -3.46
CA GLN A 320 -5.23 20.69 -4.46
C GLN A 320 -5.52 19.34 -3.81
N VAL A 321 -4.74 18.91 -2.82
CA VAL A 321 -5.03 17.67 -2.06
C VAL A 321 -6.42 17.75 -1.43
N LYS A 322 -6.72 18.84 -0.72
CA LYS A 322 -8.03 19.02 -0.08
C LYS A 322 -9.16 18.97 -1.11
N ARG A 323 -9.02 19.68 -2.24
CA ARG A 323 -9.99 19.66 -3.34
C ARG A 323 -10.19 18.23 -3.87
N MET A 324 -9.09 17.52 -4.11
CA MET A 324 -9.14 16.19 -4.69
C MET A 324 -9.76 15.16 -3.75
N LEU A 325 -9.56 15.28 -2.44
CA LEU A 325 -10.18 14.40 -1.45
C LEU A 325 -11.70 14.62 -1.32
N GLN A 326 -12.22 15.77 -1.75
CA GLN A 326 -13.67 16.02 -1.83
C GLN A 326 -14.30 15.54 -3.15
N ASP A 327 -13.48 15.23 -4.16
CA ASP A 327 -13.95 14.71 -5.45
C ASP A 327 -14.40 13.25 -5.31
N PRO A 328 -15.52 12.83 -5.92
CA PRO A 328 -15.99 11.44 -5.88
C PRO A 328 -14.93 10.41 -6.32
N ARG A 329 -13.97 10.79 -7.18
CA ARG A 329 -12.89 9.91 -7.60
C ARG A 329 -12.00 9.45 -6.45
N ALA A 330 -11.92 10.21 -5.34
CA ALA A 330 -11.13 9.88 -4.15
C ALA A 330 -11.59 8.62 -3.42
N GLU A 331 -12.79 8.11 -3.71
CA GLU A 331 -13.24 6.79 -3.28
C GLU A 331 -12.25 5.67 -3.69
N SER A 332 -11.39 5.89 -4.70
CA SER A 332 -10.31 4.96 -5.04
C SER A 332 -9.36 4.66 -3.89
N LEU A 333 -9.08 5.64 -3.01
CA LEU A 333 -8.24 5.37 -1.84
C LEU A 333 -8.88 4.32 -0.94
N SER A 334 -10.19 4.39 -0.75
CA SER A 334 -10.89 3.36 0.01
C SER A 334 -10.96 2.05 -0.77
N ARG A 335 -11.26 2.08 -2.07
CA ARG A 335 -11.43 0.84 -2.84
C ARG A 335 -10.14 0.05 -3.04
N PHE A 336 -9.04 0.72 -3.34
CA PHE A 336 -7.77 0.09 -3.69
C PHE A 336 -6.84 0.08 -2.48
N PHE A 337 -6.39 1.23 -2.00
CA PHE A 337 -5.52 1.27 -0.82
C PHE A 337 -6.18 0.62 0.41
N GLY A 338 -7.39 1.03 0.78
CA GLY A 338 -8.11 0.46 1.93
C GLY A 338 -8.49 -1.00 1.70
N GLY A 339 -8.90 -1.36 0.48
CA GLY A 339 -9.27 -2.72 0.08
C GLY A 339 -8.13 -3.69 0.25
N GLU A 340 -7.01 -3.43 -0.43
CA GLU A 340 -5.83 -4.27 -0.43
C GLU A 340 -5.15 -4.30 0.94
N TRP A 341 -5.05 -3.15 1.63
CA TRP A 341 -4.43 -3.11 2.95
C TRP A 341 -5.27 -3.89 3.98
N LEU A 342 -6.56 -3.60 4.09
CA LEU A 342 -7.42 -4.18 5.12
C LEU A 342 -8.00 -5.55 4.72
N GLY A 343 -7.85 -5.94 3.45
CA GLY A 343 -8.20 -7.24 2.88
C GLY A 343 -9.69 -7.42 2.58
N TYR A 344 -10.52 -6.36 2.60
CA TYR A 344 -11.95 -6.51 2.33
C TYR A 344 -12.30 -6.62 0.85
N ASP A 345 -11.36 -6.38 -0.06
CA ASP A 345 -11.47 -6.67 -1.49
C ASP A 345 -11.45 -8.18 -1.78
N GLU A 346 -10.76 -8.98 -0.96
CA GLU A 346 -10.80 -10.45 -1.01
C GLU A 346 -12.23 -10.99 -0.88
N LEU A 347 -13.14 -10.23 -0.27
CA LEU A 347 -14.56 -10.57 -0.19
C LEU A 347 -15.20 -10.69 -1.57
N LEU A 348 -14.68 -10.01 -2.60
CA LEU A 348 -15.24 -10.05 -3.95
C LEU A 348 -14.75 -11.25 -4.77
N GLU A 349 -13.56 -11.79 -4.46
CA GLU A 349 -12.87 -12.77 -5.31
C GLU A 349 -12.51 -14.09 -4.63
N PHE A 350 -12.17 -14.10 -3.33
CA PHE A 350 -11.49 -15.23 -2.69
C PHE A 350 -12.16 -15.76 -1.42
N SER A 351 -13.13 -15.04 -0.85
CA SER A 351 -13.85 -15.49 0.34
C SER A 351 -15.19 -16.13 -0.02
N GLU A 352 -15.32 -17.43 0.25
CA GLU A 352 -16.54 -18.19 0.02
C GLU A 352 -16.93 -18.99 1.29
N PRO A 353 -17.80 -18.43 2.15
CA PRO A 353 -18.59 -19.20 3.08
C PRO A 353 -19.32 -20.34 2.35
N ASP A 354 -19.45 -21.49 3.01
CA ASP A 354 -20.21 -22.61 2.46
C ASP A 354 -21.68 -22.22 2.34
N LEU A 355 -22.17 -22.03 1.11
CA LEU A 355 -23.53 -21.54 0.85
C LEU A 355 -24.63 -22.54 1.23
N LYS A 356 -24.30 -23.82 1.44
CA LYS A 356 -25.28 -24.79 1.97
C LYS A 356 -25.49 -24.56 3.46
N LYS A 357 -24.42 -24.24 4.19
CA LYS A 357 -24.46 -23.92 5.62
C LYS A 357 -24.91 -22.48 5.88
N PHE A 358 -24.58 -21.55 5.00
CA PHE A 358 -24.85 -20.11 5.11
C PHE A 358 -25.62 -19.58 3.89
N PRO A 359 -26.86 -20.04 3.64
CA PRO A 359 -27.66 -19.60 2.49
C PRO A 359 -27.99 -18.10 2.53
N GLU A 360 -27.89 -17.46 3.70
CA GLU A 360 -28.05 -16.01 3.85
C GLU A 360 -26.91 -15.19 3.23
N PHE A 361 -25.75 -15.80 2.94
CA PHE A 361 -24.63 -15.10 2.32
C PHE A 361 -24.84 -14.95 0.80
N THR A 362 -25.77 -14.06 0.45
CA THR A 362 -26.11 -13.74 -0.95
C THR A 362 -25.09 -12.80 -1.58
N GLN A 363 -25.11 -12.69 -2.91
CA GLN A 363 -24.26 -11.70 -3.62
C GLN A 363 -24.64 -10.25 -3.29
N SER A 364 -25.91 -9.97 -2.98
CA SER A 364 -26.33 -8.65 -2.52
C SER A 364 -25.76 -8.33 -1.15
N LEU A 365 -25.84 -9.27 -0.20
CA LEU A 365 -25.26 -9.09 1.13
C LEU A 365 -23.74 -8.93 1.07
N ARG A 366 -23.04 -9.76 0.27
CA ARG A 366 -21.60 -9.63 0.00
C ARG A 366 -21.25 -8.22 -0.48
N LYS A 367 -22.00 -7.69 -1.45
CA LYS A 367 -21.81 -6.32 -1.95
C LYS A 367 -22.08 -5.28 -0.86
N SER A 368 -23.12 -5.47 -0.06
CA SER A 368 -23.45 -4.58 1.06
C SER A 368 -22.33 -4.56 2.12
N MET A 369 -21.76 -5.70 2.48
CA MET A 369 -20.59 -5.80 3.39
C MET A 369 -19.37 -5.09 2.82
N TYR A 370 -19.04 -5.29 1.54
CA TYR A 370 -17.94 -4.57 0.88
C TYR A 370 -18.18 -3.05 0.86
N ARG A 371 -19.41 -2.62 0.56
CA ARG A 371 -19.77 -1.19 0.53
C ARG A 371 -19.66 -0.55 1.91
N GLU A 372 -19.99 -1.24 3.00
CA GLU A 372 -19.79 -0.73 4.36
C GLU A 372 -18.33 -0.30 4.56
N SER A 373 -17.37 -1.18 4.24
CA SER A 373 -15.95 -0.90 4.41
C SER A 373 -15.45 0.24 3.53
N VAL A 374 -15.86 0.25 2.26
CA VAL A 374 -15.46 1.32 1.33
C VAL A 374 -15.97 2.69 1.80
N GLU A 375 -17.25 2.79 2.16
CA GLU A 375 -17.85 4.05 2.63
C GLU A 375 -17.27 4.48 3.98
N PHE A 376 -17.01 3.52 4.87
CA PHE A 376 -16.40 3.79 6.17
C PHE A 376 -15.01 4.40 6.06
N VAL A 377 -14.12 3.78 5.27
CA VAL A 377 -12.77 4.30 5.02
C VAL A 377 -12.84 5.62 4.25
N ALA A 378 -13.75 5.75 3.28
CA ALA A 378 -13.92 6.98 2.51
C ALA A 378 -14.34 8.15 3.39
N ASN A 379 -15.26 7.91 4.33
CA ASN A 379 -15.69 8.90 5.29
C ASN A 379 -14.54 9.33 6.23
N ILE A 380 -13.71 8.39 6.69
CA ILE A 380 -12.55 8.72 7.55
C ILE A 380 -11.59 9.68 6.83
N ILE A 381 -11.31 9.41 5.56
CA ILE A 381 -10.42 10.23 4.73
C ILE A 381 -11.07 11.59 4.40
N ARG A 382 -12.29 11.58 3.85
CA ARG A 382 -12.97 12.78 3.32
C ARG A 382 -13.36 13.76 4.42
N GLU A 383 -13.89 13.27 5.54
CA GLU A 383 -14.31 14.09 6.68
C GLU A 383 -13.16 14.41 7.64
N ASN A 384 -11.91 14.07 7.26
CA ASN A 384 -10.71 14.24 8.06
C ASN A 384 -10.89 13.73 9.50
N ARG A 385 -11.32 12.49 9.65
CA ARG A 385 -11.51 11.84 10.95
C ARG A 385 -10.15 11.38 11.50
N PRO A 386 -10.03 11.19 12.82
CA PRO A 386 -8.87 10.53 13.40
C PRO A 386 -8.67 9.14 12.78
N ALA A 387 -7.43 8.77 12.48
CA ALA A 387 -7.07 7.47 11.93
C ALA A 387 -7.46 6.32 12.87
N THR A 388 -7.51 6.58 14.18
CA THR A 388 -7.98 5.63 15.19
C THR A 388 -9.45 5.25 15.04
N ASP A 389 -10.25 6.02 14.29
CA ASP A 389 -11.62 5.62 13.94
C ASP A 389 -11.61 4.28 13.17
N LEU A 390 -10.52 3.92 12.48
CA LEU A 390 -10.37 2.59 11.86
C LEU A 390 -10.41 1.46 12.90
N ILE A 391 -9.95 1.67 14.14
CA ILE A 391 -9.96 0.68 15.21
C ILE A 391 -11.31 0.71 15.94
N SER A 392 -11.78 1.91 16.29
CA SER A 392 -13.02 2.09 17.05
C SER A 392 -13.77 3.34 16.60
N SER A 393 -15.02 3.15 16.21
CA SER A 393 -15.94 4.23 15.84
C SER A 393 -17.30 4.01 16.48
N ASP A 394 -18.01 5.10 16.79
CA ASP A 394 -19.40 5.12 17.24
C ASP A 394 -20.39 5.19 16.05
N TYR A 395 -19.93 4.84 14.84
CA TYR A 395 -20.74 4.83 13.63
C TYR A 395 -20.24 3.78 12.64
N THR A 396 -21.12 3.38 11.71
CA THR A 396 -20.76 2.62 10.50
C THR A 396 -21.65 3.03 9.33
N PHE A 397 -21.54 2.37 8.17
CA PHE A 397 -22.34 2.62 6.98
C PHE A 397 -23.23 1.43 6.65
N LEU A 398 -24.55 1.63 6.66
CA LEU A 398 -25.53 0.57 6.45
C LEU A 398 -26.55 0.94 5.38
N ASN A 399 -26.95 -0.06 4.61
CA ASN A 399 -28.23 -0.09 3.90
C ASN A 399 -29.19 -1.02 4.66
N GLU A 400 -30.43 -1.14 4.20
CA GLU A 400 -31.44 -1.96 4.89
C GLU A 400 -31.07 -3.44 5.02
N GLU A 401 -30.46 -4.04 3.99
CA GLU A 401 -30.05 -5.44 4.01
C GLU A 401 -29.00 -5.71 5.09
N LEU A 402 -27.94 -4.90 5.12
CA LEU A 402 -26.86 -5.06 6.10
C LEU A 402 -27.32 -4.69 7.52
N ALA A 403 -28.21 -3.70 7.66
CA ALA A 403 -28.78 -3.35 8.95
C ALA A 403 -29.60 -4.52 9.54
N LYS A 404 -30.41 -5.21 8.71
CA LYS A 404 -31.11 -6.44 9.12
C LYS A 404 -30.14 -7.54 9.50
N HIS A 405 -29.06 -7.72 8.73
CA HIS A 405 -28.00 -8.69 9.02
C HIS A 405 -27.34 -8.44 10.39
N TYR A 406 -27.14 -7.16 10.77
CA TYR A 406 -26.61 -6.78 12.08
C TYR A 406 -27.66 -6.67 13.20
N GLY A 407 -28.95 -6.77 12.90
CA GLY A 407 -30.01 -6.54 13.88
C GLY A 407 -30.15 -5.07 14.31
N ILE A 408 -29.75 -4.13 13.46
CA ILE A 408 -29.86 -2.68 13.71
C ILE A 408 -31.18 -2.17 13.09
N PRO A 409 -32.13 -1.64 13.89
CA PRO A 409 -33.43 -1.19 13.39
C PRO A 409 -33.33 0.15 12.64
N ASP A 410 -34.46 0.60 12.09
CA ASP A 410 -34.67 1.96 11.55
C ASP A 410 -33.83 2.38 10.33
N VAL A 411 -33.23 1.42 9.61
CA VAL A 411 -32.55 1.66 8.32
C VAL A 411 -33.40 1.10 7.17
N LYS A 412 -33.82 1.95 6.23
CA LYS A 412 -34.70 1.58 5.08
C LYS A 412 -34.10 1.89 3.69
N GLY A 413 -34.28 1.03 2.70
CA GLY A 413 -33.80 1.24 1.33
C GLY A 413 -32.34 0.81 1.08
N GLY A 414 -31.97 0.73 -0.21
CA GLY A 414 -30.72 0.11 -0.67
C GLY A 414 -29.45 0.97 -0.59
N ASN A 415 -29.57 2.27 -0.34
CA ASN A 415 -28.42 3.17 -0.28
C ASN A 415 -27.69 3.08 1.06
N MET A 416 -26.35 3.11 1.03
CA MET A 416 -25.55 3.24 2.24
C MET A 416 -25.76 4.59 2.90
N ARG A 417 -25.78 4.61 4.23
CA ARG A 417 -25.78 5.84 5.04
C ARG A 417 -25.02 5.64 6.32
N ARG A 418 -24.49 6.73 6.87
CA ARG A 418 -23.90 6.73 8.20
C ARG A 418 -24.98 6.46 9.25
N VAL A 419 -24.74 5.48 10.12
CA VAL A 419 -25.61 5.10 11.23
C VAL A 419 -24.80 5.13 12.51
N ALA A 420 -25.33 5.77 13.55
CA ALA A 420 -24.72 5.79 14.87
C ALA A 420 -24.85 4.41 15.53
N LEU A 421 -23.82 3.99 16.26
CA LEU A 421 -23.73 2.71 16.94
C LEU A 421 -23.76 2.96 18.45
N THR A 422 -24.64 2.23 19.15
CA THR A 422 -24.73 2.27 20.61
C THR A 422 -24.02 1.10 21.28
N ASP A 423 -23.80 0.01 20.56
CA ASP A 423 -23.02 -1.14 21.04
C ASP A 423 -21.52 -0.90 20.83
N PRO A 424 -20.71 -0.77 21.90
CA PRO A 424 -19.27 -0.53 21.78
C PRO A 424 -18.51 -1.71 21.15
N ASN A 425 -19.11 -2.91 21.10
CA ASN A 425 -18.51 -4.05 20.41
C ASN A 425 -18.58 -3.92 18.89
N ARG A 426 -19.57 -3.18 18.36
CA ARG A 426 -19.68 -2.82 16.94
C ARG A 426 -18.88 -1.54 16.65
N GLY A 427 -18.53 -1.32 15.38
CA GLY A 427 -17.77 -0.14 14.95
C GLY A 427 -16.26 -0.39 14.86
N GLY A 428 -15.56 0.47 14.12
CA GLY A 428 -14.22 0.19 13.58
C GLY A 428 -14.25 -0.91 12.52
N ILE A 429 -13.16 -1.01 11.75
CA ILE A 429 -13.02 -2.01 10.68
C ILE A 429 -13.03 -3.45 11.24
N ILE A 430 -12.51 -3.64 12.46
CA ILE A 430 -12.45 -4.95 13.13
C ILE A 430 -13.82 -5.47 13.56
N GLY A 431 -14.83 -4.60 13.56
CA GLY A 431 -16.20 -5.03 13.71
C GLY A 431 -16.78 -5.57 12.40
N GLN A 432 -16.44 -5.00 11.25
CA GLN A 432 -17.24 -5.17 10.04
C GLN A 432 -17.30 -6.61 9.54
N ALA A 433 -18.45 -7.01 8.98
CA ALA A 433 -18.67 -8.36 8.47
C ALA A 433 -17.71 -8.73 7.34
N SER A 434 -17.29 -7.76 6.53
CA SER A 434 -16.26 -7.95 5.51
C SER A 434 -14.98 -8.56 6.12
N VAL A 435 -14.42 -7.92 7.14
CA VAL A 435 -13.22 -8.41 7.85
C VAL A 435 -13.50 -9.74 8.56
N MET A 436 -14.65 -9.88 9.23
CA MET A 436 -15.01 -11.14 9.91
C MET A 436 -15.09 -12.32 8.95
N THR A 437 -15.51 -12.08 7.70
CA THR A 437 -15.66 -13.08 6.65
C THR A 437 -14.31 -13.46 6.04
N VAL A 438 -13.51 -12.49 5.60
CA VAL A 438 -12.19 -12.76 4.98
C VAL A 438 -11.19 -13.39 5.95
N THR A 439 -11.34 -13.12 7.25
CA THR A 439 -10.52 -13.74 8.32
C THR A 439 -11.05 -15.09 8.82
N SER A 440 -12.04 -15.68 8.15
CA SER A 440 -12.64 -16.97 8.54
C SER A 440 -12.27 -18.12 7.57
N LEU A 441 -12.83 -19.29 7.82
CA LEU A 441 -12.82 -20.45 6.92
C LEU A 441 -14.24 -20.71 6.39
N PRO A 442 -14.42 -21.44 5.28
CA PRO A 442 -15.74 -21.63 4.66
C PRO A 442 -16.84 -22.14 5.61
N LEU A 443 -16.47 -22.97 6.59
CA LEU A 443 -17.42 -23.62 7.50
C LEU A 443 -17.37 -23.10 8.95
N ARG A 444 -16.41 -22.22 9.29
CA ARG A 444 -16.13 -21.83 10.69
C ARG A 444 -15.35 -20.53 10.86
N THR A 445 -15.44 -19.93 12.06
CA THR A 445 -14.53 -18.84 12.45
C THR A 445 -13.10 -19.34 12.60
N SER A 446 -12.13 -18.41 12.59
CA SER A 446 -10.72 -18.74 12.82
C SER A 446 -10.05 -17.68 13.70
N PRO A 447 -9.96 -17.91 15.02
CA PRO A 447 -9.23 -17.03 15.94
C PRO A 447 -7.78 -16.80 15.49
N VAL A 448 -7.11 -17.84 14.97
CA VAL A 448 -5.73 -17.75 14.50
C VAL A 448 -5.60 -16.80 13.32
N LYS A 449 -6.51 -16.88 12.33
CA LYS A 449 -6.50 -15.97 11.17
C LYS A 449 -6.84 -14.53 11.59
N ARG A 450 -7.83 -14.34 12.47
CA ARG A 450 -8.20 -13.02 13.01
C ARG A 450 -7.05 -12.37 13.78
N GLY A 451 -6.41 -13.12 14.67
CA GLY A 451 -5.25 -12.65 15.42
C GLY A 451 -4.04 -12.35 14.53
N LYS A 452 -3.76 -13.21 13.54
CA LYS A 452 -2.74 -12.95 12.52
C LYS A 452 -3.05 -11.66 11.77
N TRP A 453 -4.28 -11.48 11.31
CA TRP A 453 -4.70 -10.29 10.58
C TRP A 453 -4.51 -9.02 11.44
N ILE A 454 -4.86 -9.02 12.73
CA ILE A 454 -4.57 -7.87 13.61
C ILE A 454 -3.06 -7.57 13.68
N LEU A 455 -2.23 -8.59 13.93
CA LEU A 455 -0.78 -8.43 14.07
C LEU A 455 -0.12 -7.95 12.77
N ASP A 456 -0.50 -8.53 11.64
CA ASP A 456 0.07 -8.28 10.32
C ASP A 456 -0.49 -6.98 9.73
N THR A 457 -1.82 -6.96 9.52
CA THR A 457 -2.52 -5.89 8.82
C THR A 457 -2.62 -4.60 9.64
N LEU A 458 -2.94 -4.66 10.94
CA LEU A 458 -3.09 -3.44 11.74
C LEU A 458 -1.77 -3.00 12.39
N LEU A 459 -1.04 -3.93 13.00
CA LEU A 459 0.13 -3.59 13.82
C LEU A 459 1.47 -3.67 13.08
N GLY A 460 1.54 -4.24 11.87
CA GLY A 460 2.78 -4.34 11.10
C GLY A 460 3.83 -5.27 11.73
N THR A 461 3.39 -6.23 12.55
CA THR A 461 4.22 -7.21 13.25
C THR A 461 3.79 -8.63 12.90
N PRO A 462 3.92 -9.06 11.62
CA PRO A 462 3.44 -10.37 11.18
C PRO A 462 4.09 -11.50 11.99
N PRO A 463 3.32 -12.52 12.41
CA PRO A 463 3.90 -13.70 13.02
C PRO A 463 4.75 -14.49 12.00
N PRO A 464 5.74 -15.29 12.45
CA PRO A 464 6.52 -16.13 11.55
C PRO A 464 5.63 -17.18 10.85
N PRO A 465 6.05 -17.70 9.69
CA PRO A 465 5.32 -18.77 9.01
C PRO A 465 5.18 -20.01 9.93
N PRO A 466 4.07 -20.74 9.84
CA PRO A 466 3.86 -21.93 10.67
C PRO A 466 4.91 -23.01 10.33
N PRO A 467 5.35 -23.81 11.33
CA PRO A 467 6.20 -24.97 11.07
C PRO A 467 5.55 -25.98 10.11
N PRO A 468 6.32 -26.70 9.27
CA PRO A 468 5.78 -27.69 8.33
C PRO A 468 4.95 -28.80 9.00
N ASP A 469 5.23 -29.11 10.26
CA ASP A 469 4.62 -30.18 11.06
C ASP A 469 3.54 -29.69 12.04
N ALA A 470 3.08 -28.43 11.89
CA ALA A 470 2.12 -27.81 12.81
C ALA A 470 0.79 -28.59 12.94
N GLY A 471 0.44 -29.41 11.94
CA GLY A 471 -0.81 -30.16 11.91
C GLY A 471 -2.01 -29.28 11.55
N VAL A 472 -3.13 -29.92 11.19
CA VAL A 472 -4.32 -29.23 10.67
C VAL A 472 -5.49 -29.37 11.65
N LEU A 473 -6.14 -28.26 11.97
CA LEU A 473 -7.39 -28.26 12.73
C LEU A 473 -8.56 -28.73 11.84
N PRO A 474 -9.61 -29.37 12.39
CA PRO A 474 -10.77 -29.80 11.61
C PRO A 474 -11.39 -28.68 10.76
N PRO A 475 -11.98 -29.01 9.60
CA PRO A 475 -12.56 -28.02 8.71
C PRO A 475 -13.84 -27.38 9.27
N ASP A 476 -14.52 -28.03 10.22
CA ASP A 476 -15.74 -27.54 10.88
C ASP A 476 -15.60 -27.41 12.42
N ASP A 477 -16.47 -26.57 13.00
CA ASP A 477 -16.53 -26.34 14.45
C ASP A 477 -17.37 -27.37 15.20
N HIS A 478 -18.07 -28.28 14.51
CA HIS A 478 -18.89 -29.29 15.18
C HIS A 478 -18.00 -30.29 15.89
N SER A 479 -18.30 -30.59 17.15
CA SER A 479 -17.57 -31.57 17.94
C SER A 479 -18.49 -32.70 18.36
N LYS A 480 -18.12 -33.95 18.05
CA LYS A 480 -18.81 -35.12 18.65
C LYS A 480 -18.77 -35.11 20.19
N ASN A 481 -17.75 -34.47 20.76
CA ASN A 481 -17.53 -34.39 22.21
C ASN A 481 -17.86 -32.99 22.78
N GLY A 482 -18.51 -32.12 22.01
CA GLY A 482 -18.88 -30.75 22.44
C GLY A 482 -17.70 -29.83 22.77
N VAL A 483 -16.48 -30.11 22.31
CA VAL A 483 -15.29 -29.29 22.58
C VAL A 483 -15.31 -28.01 21.75
N SER A 484 -15.22 -26.86 22.42
CA SER A 484 -15.18 -25.52 21.83
C SER A 484 -13.90 -25.29 21.03
N MET A 485 -13.91 -24.29 20.14
CA MET A 485 -12.73 -23.94 19.36
C MET A 485 -11.57 -23.45 20.25
N ARG A 486 -11.85 -22.75 21.35
CA ARG A 486 -10.83 -22.35 22.33
C ARG A 486 -10.11 -23.57 22.92
N GLU A 487 -10.86 -24.52 23.48
CA GLU A 487 -10.30 -25.74 24.09
C GLU A 487 -9.49 -26.55 23.06
N ARG A 488 -9.94 -26.62 21.80
CA ARG A 488 -9.17 -27.27 20.71
C ARG A 488 -7.84 -26.56 20.44
N LEU A 489 -7.84 -25.23 20.38
CA LEU A 489 -6.64 -24.45 20.08
C LEU A 489 -5.65 -24.48 21.25
N GLU A 490 -6.14 -24.42 22.49
CA GLU A 490 -5.34 -24.60 23.70
C GLU A 490 -4.65 -25.97 23.72
N LYS A 491 -5.35 -27.03 23.33
CA LYS A 491 -4.74 -28.36 23.15
C LYS A 491 -3.68 -28.37 22.05
N HIS A 492 -3.97 -27.75 20.90
CA HIS A 492 -3.06 -27.69 19.75
C HIS A 492 -1.75 -26.96 20.10
N ARG A 493 -1.82 -25.86 20.87
CA ARG A 493 -0.67 -25.03 21.23
C ARG A 493 0.10 -25.51 22.48
N SER A 494 -0.22 -26.68 23.01
CA SER A 494 0.48 -27.28 24.16
C SER A 494 1.96 -27.59 23.89
N ARG A 495 2.36 -27.62 22.60
CA ARG A 495 3.76 -27.73 22.18
C ARG A 495 4.50 -26.40 22.38
N ALA A 496 5.69 -26.45 22.99
CA ALA A 496 6.52 -25.27 23.25
C ALA A 496 6.85 -24.46 21.98
N SER A 497 7.04 -25.14 20.84
CA SER A 497 7.30 -24.50 19.54
C SER A 497 6.13 -23.66 19.02
N CYS A 498 4.89 -24.01 19.37
CA CYS A 498 3.69 -23.28 18.96
C CYS A 498 3.31 -22.20 19.98
N ALA A 499 3.50 -22.47 21.28
CA ALA A 499 3.02 -21.63 22.37
C ALA A 499 3.53 -20.17 22.32
N ALA A 500 4.80 -19.96 21.96
CA ALA A 500 5.42 -18.64 21.99
C ALA A 500 4.77 -17.63 21.02
N CYS A 501 4.48 -18.06 19.79
CA CYS A 501 3.82 -17.19 18.81
C CYS A 501 2.32 -17.09 19.09
N HIS A 502 1.68 -18.21 19.43
CA HIS A 502 0.25 -18.26 19.74
C HIS A 502 -0.14 -17.46 21.00
N ALA A 503 0.80 -17.22 21.92
CA ALA A 503 0.61 -16.31 23.04
C ALA A 503 0.27 -14.88 22.60
N LYS A 504 0.73 -14.45 21.42
CA LYS A 504 0.38 -13.14 20.83
C LYS A 504 -0.82 -13.22 19.89
N ILE A 505 -0.93 -14.30 19.13
CA ILE A 505 -1.95 -14.46 18.07
C ILE A 505 -3.33 -14.73 18.66
N ASP A 506 -3.46 -15.81 19.46
CA ASP A 506 -4.77 -16.31 19.86
C ASP A 506 -5.57 -15.32 20.71
N PRO A 507 -4.98 -14.59 21.68
CA PRO A 507 -5.76 -13.67 22.51
C PRO A 507 -6.47 -12.59 21.68
N LEU A 508 -5.81 -12.06 20.64
CA LEU A 508 -6.38 -11.07 19.73
C LEU A 508 -7.53 -11.67 18.92
N GLY A 509 -7.40 -12.91 18.47
CA GLY A 509 -8.46 -13.64 17.77
C GLY A 509 -9.66 -13.95 18.66
N PHE A 510 -9.43 -14.44 19.87
CA PHE A 510 -10.49 -14.76 20.84
C PHE A 510 -11.30 -13.53 21.25
N GLY A 511 -10.67 -12.35 21.28
CA GLY A 511 -11.36 -11.08 21.52
C GLY A 511 -12.45 -10.75 20.50
N LEU A 512 -12.48 -11.44 19.34
CA LEU A 512 -13.46 -11.25 18.28
C LEU A 512 -14.43 -12.43 18.12
N GLU A 513 -14.35 -13.47 18.95
CA GLU A 513 -15.17 -14.68 18.77
C GLU A 513 -16.67 -14.49 19.04
N ASN A 514 -17.07 -13.37 19.64
CA ASN A 514 -18.46 -12.93 19.67
C ASN A 514 -19.02 -12.54 18.30
N PHE A 515 -18.18 -12.40 17.27
CA PHE A 515 -18.61 -12.32 15.88
C PHE A 515 -18.51 -13.68 15.21
N ASP A 516 -19.63 -14.14 14.64
CA ASP A 516 -19.63 -15.31 13.76
C ASP A 516 -18.83 -15.02 12.47
N LEU A 517 -18.75 -16.00 11.58
CA LEU A 517 -17.95 -15.84 10.36
C LEU A 517 -18.55 -14.82 9.38
N LEU A 518 -19.83 -14.48 9.49
CA LEU A 518 -20.49 -13.43 8.70
C LEU A 518 -20.56 -12.10 9.47
N GLY A 519 -19.90 -11.98 10.62
CA GLY A 519 -19.86 -10.77 11.44
C GLY A 519 -21.12 -10.49 12.27
N ARG A 520 -22.02 -11.47 12.43
CA ARG A 520 -23.18 -11.34 13.34
C ARG A 520 -22.75 -11.59 14.78
N TRP A 521 -23.43 -10.93 15.71
CA TRP A 521 -23.19 -11.15 17.14
C TRP A 521 -23.68 -12.53 17.59
N ARG A 522 -22.88 -13.20 18.43
CA ARG A 522 -23.23 -14.47 19.09
C ARG A 522 -22.71 -14.53 20.53
N THR A 523 -23.45 -15.22 21.38
CA THR A 523 -23.12 -15.48 22.79
C THR A 523 -22.81 -16.95 23.06
N VAL A 524 -23.17 -17.85 22.14
CA VAL A 524 -22.86 -19.28 22.18
C VAL A 524 -22.22 -19.74 20.87
N ASP A 525 -21.40 -20.80 20.95
CA ASP A 525 -20.81 -21.46 19.79
C ASP A 525 -21.79 -22.44 19.13
N VAL A 526 -21.36 -23.07 18.03
CA VAL A 526 -22.18 -24.04 17.29
C VAL A 526 -22.48 -25.34 18.07
N ASN A 527 -21.81 -25.56 19.19
CA ASN A 527 -22.01 -26.69 20.09
C ASN A 527 -22.84 -26.29 21.33
N GLY A 528 -23.35 -25.06 21.40
CA GLY A 528 -24.16 -24.55 22.51
C GLY A 528 -23.36 -24.10 23.74
N LYS A 529 -22.03 -24.03 23.66
CA LYS A 529 -21.19 -23.52 24.75
C LYS A 529 -21.13 -22.00 24.74
N PRO A 530 -21.12 -21.31 25.89
CA PRO A 530 -20.87 -19.86 25.95
C PRO A 530 -19.56 -19.48 25.27
N ILE A 531 -19.55 -18.36 24.55
CA ILE A 531 -18.32 -17.80 23.97
C ILE A 531 -17.44 -17.24 25.09
N ASP A 532 -16.18 -17.70 25.15
CA ASP A 532 -15.15 -17.17 26.05
C ASP A 532 -14.14 -16.31 25.28
N SER A 533 -14.35 -14.99 25.34
CA SER A 533 -13.47 -13.98 24.74
C SER A 533 -12.43 -13.43 25.72
N LYS A 534 -12.30 -13.99 26.93
CA LYS A 534 -11.30 -13.56 27.91
C LYS A 534 -9.89 -13.88 27.45
N SER A 535 -9.07 -12.85 27.36
CA SER A 535 -7.76 -12.88 26.73
C SER A 535 -6.71 -12.22 27.61
N THR A 536 -5.50 -12.76 27.58
CA THR A 536 -4.32 -12.21 28.25
C THR A 536 -3.18 -12.20 27.26
N LEU A 537 -2.61 -11.02 27.03
CA LEU A 537 -1.45 -10.84 26.15
C LEU A 537 -0.14 -10.98 26.93
N PRO A 538 0.99 -11.24 26.24
CA PRO A 538 2.31 -11.15 26.85
C PRO A 538 2.51 -9.74 27.42
N GLY A 539 2.90 -9.65 28.68
CA GLY A 539 2.95 -8.39 29.43
C GLY A 539 1.77 -8.17 30.38
N GLY A 540 0.76 -9.06 30.39
CA GLY A 540 -0.29 -9.10 31.40
C GLY A 540 -1.53 -8.25 31.09
N ALA A 541 -1.57 -7.55 29.95
CA ALA A 541 -2.78 -6.85 29.51
C ALA A 541 -3.92 -7.84 29.26
N THR A 542 -5.14 -7.50 29.72
CA THR A 542 -6.33 -8.35 29.61
C THR A 542 -7.51 -7.64 28.99
N PHE A 543 -8.33 -8.38 28.23
CA PHE A 543 -9.64 -7.94 27.73
C PHE A 543 -10.55 -9.16 27.58
N ASP A 544 -11.86 -8.96 27.50
CA ASP A 544 -12.86 -10.04 27.46
C ASP A 544 -13.96 -9.84 26.41
N SER A 545 -13.80 -8.82 25.56
CA SER A 545 -14.79 -8.41 24.57
C SER A 545 -14.13 -7.69 23.40
N PRO A 546 -14.82 -7.58 22.24
CA PRO A 546 -14.35 -6.73 21.14
C PRO A 546 -14.12 -5.28 21.57
N ALA A 547 -14.97 -4.72 22.44
CA ALA A 547 -14.78 -3.37 22.98
C ALA A 547 -13.49 -3.26 23.83
N GLY A 548 -13.19 -4.27 24.65
CA GLY A 548 -11.94 -4.34 25.42
C GLY A 548 -10.71 -4.45 24.50
N LEU A 549 -10.79 -5.25 23.45
CA LEU A 549 -9.73 -5.37 22.44
C LEU A 549 -9.47 -4.02 21.73
N LYS A 550 -10.51 -3.30 21.33
CA LYS A 550 -10.37 -1.95 20.74
C LYS A 550 -9.68 -1.00 21.70
N SER A 551 -10.08 -1.01 22.96
CA SER A 551 -9.48 -0.18 24.01
C SER A 551 -8.00 -0.50 24.20
N TYR A 552 -7.62 -1.78 24.16
CA TYR A 552 -6.22 -2.21 24.18
C TYR A 552 -5.43 -1.72 22.96
N LEU A 553 -5.97 -1.86 21.75
CA LEU A 553 -5.29 -1.39 20.52
C LEU A 553 -5.13 0.14 20.49
N LEU A 554 -5.97 0.88 21.23
CA LEU A 554 -5.91 2.34 21.33
C LEU A 554 -5.02 2.84 22.47
N SER A 555 -4.76 2.03 23.50
CA SER A 555 -3.95 2.47 24.64
C SER A 555 -2.48 2.68 24.26
N ASP A 556 -1.96 1.89 23.33
CA ASP A 556 -0.69 2.12 22.63
C ASP A 556 -0.89 1.89 21.13
N ASN A 557 -1.12 2.98 20.41
CA ASN A 557 -1.39 2.97 18.98
C ASN A 557 -0.13 3.21 18.12
N ASP A 558 1.08 3.16 18.68
CA ASP A 558 2.30 3.48 17.92
C ASP A 558 2.52 2.52 16.74
N LEU A 559 2.40 1.22 16.99
CA LEU A 559 2.50 0.19 15.95
C LEU A 559 1.46 0.40 14.84
N PHE A 560 0.22 0.71 15.22
CA PHE A 560 -0.84 1.01 14.27
C PHE A 560 -0.53 2.24 13.42
N LEU A 561 -0.13 3.35 14.04
CA LEU A 561 0.17 4.59 13.33
C LEU A 561 1.39 4.45 12.42
N ARG A 562 2.45 3.77 12.88
CA ARG A 562 3.62 3.46 12.05
C ARG A 562 3.23 2.60 10.85
N ASN A 563 2.47 1.53 11.07
CA ASN A 563 2.07 0.64 9.98
C ASN A 563 1.14 1.36 8.98
N LEU A 564 0.14 2.12 9.45
CA LEU A 564 -0.69 2.97 8.59
C LEU A 564 0.17 3.92 7.75
N ALA A 565 1.13 4.62 8.36
CA ALA A 565 2.02 5.54 7.66
C ALA A 565 2.88 4.82 6.61
N ARG A 566 3.44 3.65 6.93
CA ARG A 566 4.19 2.81 5.98
C ARG A 566 3.33 2.39 4.80
N LYS A 567 2.16 1.81 5.06
CA LYS A 567 1.24 1.30 4.04
C LYS A 567 0.82 2.43 3.09
N MET A 568 0.42 3.58 3.62
CA MET A 568 -0.03 4.70 2.79
C MET A 568 1.12 5.36 2.02
N LEU A 569 2.32 5.49 2.63
CA LEU A 569 3.50 6.00 1.94
C LEU A 569 3.90 5.08 0.78
N ALA A 570 3.95 3.77 1.02
CA ALA A 570 4.28 2.78 -0.02
C ALA A 570 3.29 2.82 -1.19
N TYR A 571 1.99 2.87 -0.88
CA TYR A 571 0.93 3.00 -1.89
C TYR A 571 1.05 4.31 -2.68
N GLY A 572 1.30 5.44 -2.02
CA GLY A 572 1.46 6.73 -2.67
C GLY A 572 2.69 6.82 -3.57
N LEU A 573 3.80 6.21 -3.16
CA LEU A 573 5.02 6.12 -3.96
C LEU A 573 4.93 5.06 -5.07
N GLY A 574 4.13 4.01 -4.87
CA GLY A 574 4.03 2.83 -5.74
C GLY A 574 5.33 2.07 -5.90
N ARG A 575 6.10 1.98 -4.82
CA ARG A 575 7.32 1.16 -4.69
C ARG A 575 7.42 0.59 -3.27
N PRO A 576 8.16 -0.50 -3.04
CA PRO A 576 8.49 -0.92 -1.70
C PRO A 576 9.21 0.21 -0.94
N LEU A 577 8.97 0.28 0.37
CA LEU A 577 9.75 1.16 1.24
C LEU A 577 11.10 0.53 1.51
N GLU A 578 12.11 1.38 1.45
CA GLU A 578 13.49 1.03 1.78
C GLU A 578 13.87 1.65 3.12
N TYR A 579 15.03 1.24 3.64
CA TYR A 579 15.55 1.72 4.93
C TYR A 579 15.64 3.27 5.01
N TYR A 580 15.90 3.95 3.89
CA TYR A 580 15.99 5.40 3.83
C TYR A 580 14.62 6.12 3.86
N ASP A 581 13.50 5.40 3.75
CA ASP A 581 12.15 5.96 3.90
C ASP A 581 11.70 5.99 5.37
N GLU A 582 12.35 5.27 6.29
CA GLU A 582 11.99 5.22 7.71
C GLU A 582 11.95 6.61 8.39
N PRO A 583 12.89 7.54 8.13
CA PRO A 583 12.79 8.89 8.67
C PRO A 583 11.50 9.62 8.25
N VAL A 584 10.99 9.35 7.04
CA VAL A 584 9.72 9.91 6.57
C VAL A 584 8.57 9.31 7.35
N VAL A 585 8.53 8.00 7.58
CA VAL A 585 7.52 7.32 8.40
C VAL A 585 7.47 7.92 9.81
N VAL A 586 8.62 8.13 10.44
CA VAL A 586 8.73 8.76 11.76
C VAL A 586 8.16 10.18 11.78
N ASP A 587 8.48 10.99 10.77
CA ASP A 587 7.95 12.34 10.64
C ASP A 587 6.43 12.34 10.45
N LEU A 588 5.89 11.43 9.63
CA LEU A 588 4.45 11.30 9.40
C LEU A 588 3.71 10.94 10.70
N VAL A 589 4.23 10.01 11.49
CA VAL A 589 3.65 9.66 12.80
C VAL A 589 3.74 10.84 13.77
N ARG A 590 4.86 11.57 13.79
CA ARG A 590 4.99 12.79 14.61
C ARG A 590 3.96 13.84 14.23
N GLN A 591 3.77 14.09 12.93
CA GLN A 591 2.78 15.03 12.42
C GLN A 591 1.35 14.60 12.77
N LEU A 592 1.02 13.32 12.59
CA LEU A 592 -0.28 12.76 12.99
C LEU A 592 -0.56 13.00 14.48
N ARG A 593 0.40 12.68 15.36
CA ARG A 593 0.26 12.92 16.81
C ARG A 593 0.07 14.39 17.14
N GLY A 594 0.74 15.29 16.40
CA GLY A 594 0.62 16.74 16.57
C GLY A 594 -0.72 17.33 16.14
N ASP A 595 -1.50 16.62 15.32
CA ASP A 595 -2.75 17.11 14.73
C ASP A 595 -3.92 16.13 14.96
N GLY A 596 -4.06 15.60 16.18
CA GLY A 596 -5.21 14.80 16.58
C GLY A 596 -5.45 13.54 15.74
N LEU A 597 -4.38 12.96 15.18
CA LEU A 597 -4.36 11.75 14.35
C LEU A 597 -5.17 11.87 13.06
N LYS A 598 -5.36 13.08 12.54
CA LYS A 598 -6.21 13.38 11.38
C LYS A 598 -5.71 12.73 10.09
N MET A 599 -6.60 12.01 9.39
CA MET A 599 -6.20 11.23 8.20
C MET A 599 -5.63 12.10 7.07
N GLN A 600 -6.15 13.31 6.87
CA GLN A 600 -5.62 14.21 5.82
C GLN A 600 -4.22 14.74 6.15
N THR A 601 -3.83 14.77 7.42
CA THR A 601 -2.48 15.15 7.86
C THR A 601 -1.45 14.15 7.38
N LEU A 602 -1.77 12.84 7.43
CA LEU A 602 -0.92 11.80 6.84
C LEU A 602 -0.79 11.98 5.33
N ILE A 603 -1.91 12.18 4.63
CA ILE A 603 -1.92 12.36 3.17
C ILE A 603 -1.10 13.59 2.77
N LEU A 604 -1.30 14.73 3.44
CA LEU A 604 -0.55 15.97 3.22
C LEU A 604 0.93 15.77 3.50
N GLY A 605 1.28 15.12 4.61
CA GLY A 605 2.66 14.81 4.96
C GLY A 605 3.35 13.95 3.90
N ILE A 606 2.65 12.96 3.33
CA ILE A 606 3.17 12.11 2.25
C ILE A 606 3.44 12.95 1.00
N VAL A 607 2.48 13.75 0.53
CA VAL A 607 2.67 14.50 -0.72
C VAL A 607 3.70 15.63 -0.61
N GLN A 608 3.94 16.12 0.61
CA GLN A 608 4.98 17.11 0.92
C GLN A 608 6.33 16.47 1.24
N SER A 609 6.40 15.14 1.32
CA SER A 609 7.62 14.43 1.70
C SER A 609 8.69 14.48 0.59
N PRO A 610 9.98 14.43 0.94
CA PRO A 610 11.06 14.34 -0.02
C PRO A 610 10.91 13.22 -1.07
N PRO A 611 10.55 11.96 -0.74
CA PRO A 611 10.38 10.91 -1.76
C PRO A 611 9.21 11.16 -2.72
N PHE A 612 8.21 11.95 -2.33
CA PHE A 612 7.08 12.31 -3.21
C PHE A 612 7.38 13.51 -4.10
N LEU A 613 8.18 14.47 -3.64
CA LEU A 613 8.53 15.68 -4.39
C LEU A 613 9.81 15.57 -5.21
N ASN A 614 10.67 14.60 -4.90
CA ASN A 614 11.99 14.47 -5.50
C ASN A 614 12.25 13.05 -6.01
N ARG A 615 13.38 12.92 -6.69
CA ARG A 615 13.96 11.66 -7.18
C ARG A 615 15.45 11.64 -6.90
N SER A 616 15.97 10.43 -6.75
CA SER A 616 17.40 10.15 -6.72
C SER A 616 17.83 9.30 -7.91
N ALA A 617 19.05 9.52 -8.39
CA ALA A 617 19.72 8.67 -9.37
C ALA A 617 20.10 7.31 -8.77
N THR A 618 20.32 7.27 -7.46
CA THR A 618 20.67 6.06 -6.71
C THR A 618 19.44 5.51 -5.99
N ARG A 619 19.40 4.18 -5.84
CA ARG A 619 18.46 3.54 -4.92
C ARG A 619 18.95 3.82 -3.52
#